data_AF-A0A3M1QV35-F1
#
_entry.id   AF-A0A3M1QV35-F1
#
_cell.length_a   1.000
_cell.length_b   1.000
_cell.length_c   1.000
_cell.angle_alpha   90.00
_cell.angle_beta   90.00
_cell.angle_gamma   90.00
#
_symmetry.space_group_name_H-M   'P 1'
#
loop_
_entity.id
_entity.type
_entity.pdbx_description
1 polymer ?
#
loop_
_entity_poly.entity_id
_entity_poly.type
_entity_poly.pdbx_seq_one_letter_code
_entity_poly.pdbx_strand_id
1 'polypeptide(L)'
;MKYIDEYRDGPAARRIARAIARITTAPHTLMEVCGGQTHSIVRFGIDELLPPEITLIHGPGCPVCVTPVELIDVAVELAARPDVTFCSFGDMLRVPGTRKDLLTVKSEGGDVRIVYSPLDALRLAQENPERQIVFFAVGFETTAPANALAVHQAAACGVSNFSMLVSHVLVPPALESILASPDNRVQGILAAGHVCTVMGCEEYAPIARRYRVPIVVTGFEPVDLLRGVLLCVR
;
A
#
# COMPACT_ATOMS: atom_id res chain seq x y z
N MET A 1 -9.38 11.03 -17.10
CA MET A 1 -8.44 11.75 -16.23
C MET A 1 -7.63 12.69 -17.11
N LYS A 2 -7.54 13.98 -16.77
CA LYS A 2 -6.75 14.95 -17.55
C LYS A 2 -5.27 14.50 -17.53
N TYR A 3 -4.55 14.60 -18.65
CA TYR A 3 -3.13 14.25 -18.83
C TYR A 3 -2.77 12.74 -18.92
N ILE A 4 -3.73 11.82 -18.83
CA ILE A 4 -3.42 10.37 -18.86
C ILE A 4 -2.73 9.92 -20.16
N ASP A 5 -3.09 10.54 -21.29
CA ASP A 5 -2.51 10.21 -22.60
C ASP A 5 -1.04 10.64 -22.70
N GLU A 6 -0.68 11.76 -22.06
CA GLU A 6 0.70 12.27 -22.04
C GLU A 6 1.62 11.38 -21.19
N TYR A 7 1.13 10.91 -20.04
CA TYR A 7 1.88 10.02 -19.14
C TYR A 7 1.88 8.55 -19.60
N ARG A 8 1.04 8.20 -20.59
CA ARG A 8 1.02 6.91 -21.28
C ARG A 8 1.61 6.96 -22.70
N ASP A 9 2.25 8.07 -23.08
CA ASP A 9 2.82 8.25 -24.43
C ASP A 9 3.97 7.25 -24.68
N GLY A 10 3.70 6.22 -25.49
CA GLY A 10 4.67 5.18 -25.84
C GLY A 10 5.96 5.74 -26.48
N PRO A 11 5.90 6.69 -27.42
CA PRO A 11 7.07 7.42 -27.90
C PRO A 11 7.91 8.09 -26.79
N ALA A 12 7.29 8.77 -25.82
CA ALA A 12 7.99 9.36 -24.68
C ALA A 12 8.63 8.30 -23.80
N ALA A 13 7.91 7.24 -23.44
CA ALA A 13 8.46 6.12 -22.67
C ALA A 13 9.72 5.54 -23.34
N ARG A 14 9.67 5.28 -24.66
CA ARG A 14 10.84 4.80 -25.43
C ARG A 14 11.99 5.80 -25.52
N ARG A 15 11.71 7.12 -25.50
CA ARG A 15 12.78 8.14 -25.42
C ARG A 15 13.47 8.10 -24.06
N ILE A 16 12.71 7.96 -22.97
CA ILE A 16 13.27 7.89 -21.61
C ILE A 16 14.04 6.60 -21.40
N ALA A 17 13.50 5.45 -21.82
CA ALA A 17 14.20 4.16 -21.76
C ALA A 17 15.57 4.21 -22.48
N ARG A 18 15.63 4.81 -23.67
CA ARG A 18 16.90 5.04 -24.38
C ARG A 18 17.84 5.99 -23.64
N ALA A 19 17.31 6.98 -22.93
CA ALA A 19 18.14 7.87 -22.12
C ALA A 19 18.73 7.14 -20.91
N ILE A 20 17.95 6.28 -20.24
CA ILE A 20 18.39 5.40 -19.16
C ILE A 20 19.53 4.51 -19.68
N ALA A 21 19.29 3.77 -20.77
CA ALA A 21 20.30 2.88 -21.35
C ALA A 21 21.62 3.56 -21.72
N ARG A 22 21.61 4.86 -22.07
CA ARG A 22 22.84 5.61 -22.38
C ARG A 22 23.65 6.00 -21.14
N ILE A 23 23.00 6.19 -19.99
CA ILE A 23 23.67 6.64 -18.77
C ILE A 23 24.00 5.48 -17.83
N THR A 24 23.36 4.32 -17.99
CA THR A 24 23.63 3.14 -17.19
C THR A 24 25.01 2.58 -17.52
N THR A 25 25.97 2.79 -16.62
CA THR A 25 27.36 2.31 -16.77
C THR A 25 27.71 1.17 -15.81
N ALA A 26 26.81 0.83 -14.88
CA ALA A 26 27.00 -0.21 -13.88
C ALA A 26 25.64 -0.83 -13.49
N PRO A 27 25.62 -1.99 -12.81
CA PRO A 27 24.40 -2.56 -12.28
C PRO A 27 23.71 -1.67 -11.23
N HIS A 28 22.40 -1.50 -11.36
CA HIS A 28 21.54 -0.80 -10.39
C HIS A 28 20.38 -1.69 -9.95
N THR A 29 20.19 -1.81 -8.65
CA THR A 29 19.03 -2.47 -8.05
C THR A 29 18.10 -1.41 -7.50
N LEU A 30 16.93 -1.23 -8.11
CA LEU A 30 15.94 -0.24 -7.71
C LEU A 30 14.72 -0.93 -7.11
N MET A 31 14.09 -0.33 -6.13
CA MET A 31 12.91 -0.89 -5.46
C MET A 31 11.73 0.08 -5.53
N GLU A 32 10.56 -0.42 -5.93
CA GLU A 32 9.30 0.29 -5.70
C GLU A 32 8.60 -0.24 -4.45
N VAL A 33 7.71 0.58 -3.86
CA VAL A 33 7.11 0.31 -2.55
C VAL A 33 5.58 0.49 -2.60
N CYS A 34 4.96 0.15 -3.72
CA CYS A 34 3.53 0.23 -3.90
C CYS A 34 3.01 -0.77 -4.93
N GLY A 35 2.03 -1.58 -4.53
CA GLY A 35 1.37 -2.52 -5.44
C GLY A 35 0.80 -1.88 -6.72
N GLY A 36 0.43 -0.59 -6.68
CA GLY A 36 0.03 0.15 -7.89
C GLY A 36 1.19 0.38 -8.86
N GLN A 37 2.39 0.66 -8.36
CA GLN A 37 3.60 0.77 -9.18
C GLN A 37 4.00 -0.61 -9.71
N THR A 38 3.97 -1.65 -8.86
CA THR A 38 4.16 -3.05 -9.28
C THR A 38 3.26 -3.41 -10.46
N HIS A 39 1.95 -3.13 -10.32
CA HIS A 39 0.96 -3.42 -11.34
C HIS A 39 1.28 -2.70 -12.64
N SER A 40 1.65 -1.42 -12.59
CA SER A 40 2.00 -0.64 -13.77
C SER A 40 3.29 -1.12 -14.43
N ILE A 41 4.32 -1.49 -13.66
CA ILE A 41 5.57 -2.05 -14.21
C ILE A 41 5.25 -3.30 -15.05
N VAL A 42 4.51 -4.24 -14.48
CA VAL A 42 4.14 -5.50 -15.16
C VAL A 42 3.20 -5.24 -16.33
N ARG A 43 2.15 -4.42 -16.13
CA ARG A 43 1.13 -4.14 -17.15
C ARG A 43 1.70 -3.50 -18.40
N PHE A 44 2.70 -2.62 -18.24
CA PHE A 44 3.30 -1.88 -19.34
C PHE A 44 4.66 -2.44 -19.80
N GLY A 45 5.12 -3.55 -19.21
CA GLY A 45 6.42 -4.17 -19.53
C GLY A 45 7.59 -3.21 -19.32
N ILE A 46 7.56 -2.42 -18.24
CA ILE A 46 8.59 -1.39 -18.00
C ILE A 46 9.96 -2.03 -17.78
N ASP A 47 10.00 -3.16 -17.09
CA ASP A 47 11.20 -3.98 -16.90
C ASP A 47 11.81 -4.45 -18.22
N GLU A 48 10.99 -4.82 -19.21
CA GLU A 48 11.46 -5.19 -20.56
C GLU A 48 12.04 -4.02 -21.36
N LEU A 49 11.71 -2.77 -21.00
CA LEU A 49 12.24 -1.57 -21.64
C LEU A 49 13.59 -1.12 -21.06
N LEU A 50 14.01 -1.67 -19.92
CA LEU A 50 15.22 -1.28 -19.22
C LEU A 50 16.43 -2.12 -19.68
N PRO A 51 17.65 -1.57 -19.62
CA PRO A 51 18.85 -2.34 -19.87
C PRO A 51 19.03 -3.43 -18.79
N PRO A 52 19.68 -4.57 -19.10
CA PRO A 52 19.82 -5.71 -18.19
C PRO A 52 20.59 -5.39 -16.90
N GLU A 53 21.36 -4.32 -16.88
CA GLU A 53 22.05 -3.80 -15.70
C GLU A 53 21.08 -3.23 -14.64
N ILE A 54 19.82 -2.93 -14.99
CA ILE A 54 18.83 -2.43 -14.05
C ILE A 54 17.91 -3.57 -13.62
N THR A 55 17.93 -3.88 -12.32
CA THR A 55 17.00 -4.81 -11.68
C THR A 55 15.94 -4.01 -10.92
N LEU A 56 14.66 -4.28 -11.18
CA LEU A 56 13.54 -3.77 -10.38
C LEU A 56 13.13 -4.82 -9.35
N ILE A 57 13.08 -4.42 -8.07
CA ILE A 57 12.60 -5.24 -6.95
C ILE A 57 11.25 -4.70 -6.47
N HIS A 58 10.33 -5.60 -6.17
CA HIS A 58 9.04 -5.28 -5.57
C HIS A 58 9.18 -5.29 -4.04
N GLY A 59 9.12 -4.12 -3.44
CA GLY A 59 9.18 -3.94 -1.99
C GLY A 59 7.87 -4.31 -1.30
N PRO A 60 7.78 -4.09 0.03
CA PRO A 60 6.58 -4.38 0.82
C PRO A 60 5.46 -3.33 0.58
N GLY A 61 5.02 -3.18 -0.67
CA GLY A 61 4.06 -2.17 -1.11
C GLY A 61 2.58 -2.57 -1.00
N CYS A 62 2.28 -3.67 -0.30
CA CYS A 62 0.95 -4.23 -0.14
C CYS A 62 0.59 -4.28 1.36
N PRO A 63 -0.26 -3.38 1.88
CA PRO A 63 -0.58 -3.35 3.31
C PRO A 63 -1.27 -4.63 3.78
N VAL A 64 -2.06 -5.24 2.90
CA VAL A 64 -2.70 -6.53 3.13
C VAL A 64 -1.70 -7.64 3.38
N CYS A 65 -0.67 -7.69 2.54
CA CYS A 65 0.33 -8.74 2.53
C CYS A 65 1.28 -8.67 3.74
N VAL A 66 1.45 -7.47 4.31
CA VAL A 66 2.31 -7.23 5.49
C VAL A 66 1.53 -7.17 6.79
N THR A 67 0.23 -7.47 6.77
CA THR A 67 -0.58 -7.52 7.99
C THR A 67 -0.11 -8.67 8.87
N PRO A 68 0.23 -8.43 10.15
CA PRO A 68 0.68 -9.48 11.07
C PRO A 68 -0.36 -10.59 11.23
N VAL A 69 0.10 -11.84 11.23
CA VAL A 69 -0.77 -13.02 11.39
C VAL A 69 -1.56 -12.96 12.69
N GLU A 70 -0.96 -12.40 13.75
CA GLU A 70 -1.59 -12.23 15.06
C GLU A 70 -2.82 -11.32 14.98
N LEU A 71 -2.78 -10.27 14.15
CA LEU A 71 -3.94 -9.39 13.96
C LEU A 71 -5.01 -10.04 13.10
N ILE A 72 -4.65 -10.92 12.16
CA ILE A 72 -5.61 -11.72 11.40
C ILE A 72 -6.31 -12.71 12.33
N ASP A 73 -5.59 -13.35 13.25
CA ASP A 73 -6.17 -14.26 14.23
C ASP A 73 -7.15 -13.53 15.16
N VAL A 74 -6.82 -12.31 15.63
CA VAL A 74 -7.74 -11.45 16.38
C VAL A 74 -8.97 -11.08 15.54
N ALA A 75 -8.79 -10.75 14.25
CA ALA A 75 -9.89 -10.45 13.34
C ALA A 75 -10.84 -11.65 13.19
N VAL A 76 -10.29 -12.85 13.03
CA VAL A 76 -11.03 -14.12 12.93
C VAL A 76 -11.82 -14.40 14.21
N GLU A 77 -11.21 -14.20 15.39
CA GLU A 77 -11.88 -14.39 16.68
C GLU A 77 -13.04 -13.40 16.86
N LEU A 78 -12.84 -12.13 16.54
CA LEU A 78 -13.88 -11.11 16.59
C LEU A 78 -15.02 -11.40 15.60
N ALA A 79 -14.69 -11.81 14.38
CA ALA A 79 -15.66 -12.14 13.34
C ALA A 79 -16.52 -13.38 13.65
N ALA A 80 -16.02 -14.29 14.48
CA ALA A 80 -16.76 -15.48 14.91
C ALA A 80 -17.77 -15.21 16.03
N ARG A 81 -17.74 -14.01 16.65
CA ARG A 81 -18.66 -13.67 17.73
C ARG A 81 -20.09 -13.43 17.21
N PRO A 82 -21.12 -14.01 17.86
CA PRO A 82 -22.48 -13.92 17.37
C PRO A 82 -23.06 -12.50 17.43
N ASP A 83 -22.55 -11.63 18.30
CA ASP A 83 -22.98 -10.24 18.49
C ASP A 83 -22.26 -9.23 17.57
N VAL A 84 -21.26 -9.68 16.81
CA VAL A 84 -20.39 -8.82 15.99
C VAL A 84 -20.76 -8.91 14.51
N THR A 85 -20.82 -7.76 13.85
CA THR A 85 -20.75 -7.66 12.39
C THR A 85 -19.37 -7.13 12.03
N PHE A 86 -18.56 -7.99 11.41
CA PHE A 86 -17.17 -7.71 11.11
C PHE A 86 -17.00 -7.21 9.68
N CYS A 87 -16.49 -6.00 9.54
CA CYS A 87 -16.34 -5.30 8.27
C CYS A 87 -14.87 -5.26 7.84
N SER A 88 -14.58 -5.63 6.60
CA SER A 88 -13.23 -5.60 6.05
C SER A 88 -13.24 -5.34 4.54
N PHE A 89 -12.09 -4.96 3.98
CA PHE A 89 -11.89 -4.96 2.53
C PHE A 89 -11.92 -6.39 1.96
N GLY A 90 -12.34 -6.53 0.70
CA GLY A 90 -12.63 -7.84 0.09
C GLY A 90 -11.40 -8.72 -0.12
N ASP A 91 -10.24 -8.12 -0.37
CA ASP A 91 -8.94 -8.81 -0.49
C ASP A 91 -8.50 -9.43 0.83
N MET A 92 -8.75 -8.76 1.94
CA MET A 92 -8.42 -9.21 3.30
C MET A 92 -9.15 -10.50 3.70
N LEU A 93 -10.32 -10.78 3.12
CA LEU A 93 -11.12 -11.93 3.53
C LEU A 93 -10.42 -13.29 3.31
N ARG A 94 -9.48 -13.33 2.36
CA ARG A 94 -8.77 -14.56 1.95
C ARG A 94 -7.37 -14.66 2.55
N VAL A 95 -6.97 -13.70 3.38
CA VAL A 95 -5.64 -13.72 3.97
C VAL A 95 -5.65 -14.73 5.12
N PRO A 96 -4.78 -15.76 5.09
CA PRO A 96 -4.79 -16.80 6.10
C PRO A 96 -4.28 -16.26 7.43
N GLY A 97 -5.04 -16.48 8.50
CA GLY A 97 -4.51 -16.50 9.87
C GLY A 97 -3.80 -17.83 10.15
N THR A 98 -3.50 -18.09 11.43
CA THR A 98 -2.85 -19.33 11.86
C THR A 98 -3.71 -20.56 11.59
N ARG A 99 -5.04 -20.44 11.69
CA ARG A 99 -5.97 -21.58 11.56
C ARG A 99 -7.02 -21.41 10.47
N LYS A 100 -7.52 -20.19 10.27
CA LYS A 100 -8.65 -19.86 9.38
C LYS A 100 -8.44 -18.47 8.78
N ASP A 101 -9.22 -18.17 7.75
CA ASP A 101 -9.39 -16.82 7.22
C ASP A 101 -10.82 -16.29 7.49
N LEU A 102 -11.04 -15.00 7.26
CA LEU A 102 -12.36 -14.38 7.46
C LEU A 102 -13.43 -14.93 6.51
N LEU A 103 -13.04 -15.39 5.31
CA LEU A 103 -13.95 -16.02 4.36
C LEU A 103 -14.51 -17.35 4.91
N THR A 104 -13.67 -18.11 5.61
CA THR A 104 -14.06 -19.34 6.30
C THR A 104 -15.02 -19.03 7.44
N VAL A 105 -14.73 -18.03 8.27
CA VAL A 105 -15.65 -17.58 9.34
C VAL A 105 -17.02 -17.19 8.78
N LYS A 106 -17.04 -16.47 7.65
CA LYS A 106 -18.27 -16.14 6.94
C LYS A 106 -19.05 -17.38 6.51
N SER A 107 -18.35 -18.38 5.97
CA SER A 107 -18.98 -19.65 5.53
C SER A 107 -19.53 -20.47 6.69
N GLU A 108 -18.98 -20.31 7.90
CA GLU A 108 -19.41 -20.94 9.14
C GLU A 108 -20.57 -20.19 9.83
N GLY A 109 -21.05 -19.09 9.24
CA GLY A 109 -22.21 -18.33 9.73
C GLY A 109 -21.86 -17.03 10.47
N GLY A 110 -20.58 -16.65 10.56
CA GLY A 110 -20.18 -15.34 11.07
C GLY A 110 -20.64 -14.20 10.16
N ASP A 111 -21.06 -13.07 10.74
CA ASP A 111 -21.53 -11.92 9.96
C ASP A 111 -20.36 -11.06 9.47
N VAL A 112 -19.74 -11.48 8.36
CA VAL A 112 -18.61 -10.78 7.72
C VAL A 112 -19.08 -10.02 6.47
N ARG A 113 -18.91 -8.69 6.51
CA ARG A 113 -19.32 -7.75 5.46
C ARG A 113 -18.10 -7.19 4.72
N ILE A 114 -18.17 -7.20 3.39
CA ILE A 114 -17.19 -6.50 2.56
C ILE A 114 -17.63 -5.04 2.45
N VAL A 115 -16.72 -4.13 2.76
CA VAL A 115 -16.93 -2.68 2.63
C VAL A 115 -15.85 -2.06 1.74
N TYR A 116 -16.16 -0.90 1.15
CA TYR A 116 -15.21 -0.16 0.31
C TYR A 116 -14.65 1.07 1.02
N SER A 117 -15.24 1.46 2.16
CA SER A 117 -14.82 2.57 2.98
C SER A 117 -15.10 2.28 4.46
N PRO A 118 -14.28 2.79 5.39
CA PRO A 118 -14.60 2.76 6.82
C PRO A 118 -15.93 3.48 7.15
N LEU A 119 -16.36 4.42 6.31
CA LEU A 119 -17.64 5.11 6.46
C LEU A 119 -18.85 4.20 6.17
N ASP A 120 -18.69 3.15 5.37
CA ASP A 120 -19.75 2.16 5.17
C ASP A 120 -19.95 1.33 6.44
N ALA A 121 -18.86 0.98 7.14
CA ALA A 121 -18.93 0.31 8.43
C ALA A 121 -19.55 1.22 9.52
N LEU A 122 -19.21 2.51 9.52
CA LEU A 122 -19.87 3.48 10.41
C LEU A 122 -21.37 3.57 10.14
N ARG A 123 -21.80 3.58 8.87
CA ARG A 123 -23.22 3.58 8.51
C ARG A 123 -23.92 2.33 9.03
N LEU A 124 -23.30 1.15 8.88
CA LEU A 124 -23.83 -0.09 9.45
C LEU A 124 -24.00 0.01 10.97
N ALA A 125 -23.11 0.70 11.68
CA ALA A 125 -23.23 0.89 13.13
C ALA A 125 -24.43 1.75 13.51
N GLN A 126 -24.71 2.79 12.74
CA GLN A 126 -25.88 3.66 12.92
C GLN A 126 -27.19 2.93 12.61
N GLU A 127 -27.19 2.07 11.60
CA GLU A 127 -28.37 1.32 11.15
C GLU A 127 -28.70 0.11 12.05
N ASN A 128 -27.72 -0.41 12.81
CA ASN A 128 -27.84 -1.62 13.62
C ASN A 128 -27.33 -1.37 15.06
N PRO A 129 -28.01 -0.53 15.86
CA PRO A 129 -27.55 -0.12 17.20
C PRO A 129 -27.42 -1.28 18.21
N GLU A 130 -28.08 -2.41 17.96
CA GLU A 130 -28.03 -3.63 18.76
C GLU A 130 -26.81 -4.53 18.48
N ARG A 131 -26.06 -4.24 17.40
CA ARG A 131 -24.89 -5.01 16.96
C ARG A 131 -23.60 -4.29 17.29
N GLN A 132 -22.54 -5.03 17.58
CA GLN A 132 -21.18 -4.47 17.61
C GLN A 132 -20.60 -4.47 16.19
N ILE A 133 -20.30 -3.30 15.65
CA ILE A 133 -19.67 -3.19 14.34
C ILE A 133 -18.17 -2.97 14.51
N VAL A 134 -17.38 -3.90 13.98
CA VAL A 134 -15.92 -3.83 14.02
C VAL A 134 -15.41 -3.70 12.60
N PHE A 135 -14.63 -2.65 12.32
CA PHE A 135 -13.96 -2.48 11.03
C PHE A 135 -12.47 -2.83 11.14
N PHE A 136 -11.97 -3.68 10.25
CA PHE A 136 -10.55 -4.05 10.18
C PHE A 136 -9.77 -3.03 9.34
N ALA A 137 -9.10 -2.11 10.03
CA ALA A 137 -8.39 -0.98 9.46
C ALA A 137 -6.98 -1.39 9.02
N VAL A 138 -6.89 -2.03 7.85
CA VAL A 138 -5.61 -2.37 7.21
C VAL A 138 -5.25 -1.29 6.19
N GLY A 139 -3.99 -0.88 6.17
CA GLY A 139 -3.51 0.04 5.15
C GLY A 139 -2.24 0.79 5.51
N PHE A 140 -1.79 1.60 4.56
CA PHE A 140 -0.70 2.56 4.75
C PHE A 140 -1.24 3.96 5.05
N GLU A 141 -0.38 4.97 4.98
CA GLU A 141 -0.71 6.38 5.17
C GLU A 141 -1.90 6.82 4.31
N THR A 142 -2.04 6.25 3.10
CA THR A 142 -3.15 6.56 2.17
C THR A 142 -4.54 6.22 2.73
N THR A 143 -4.63 5.23 3.61
CA THR A 143 -5.91 4.79 4.20
C THR A 143 -6.19 5.44 5.55
N ALA A 144 -5.14 5.91 6.24
CA ALA A 144 -5.25 6.47 7.58
C ALA A 144 -6.23 7.66 7.68
N PRO A 145 -6.28 8.62 6.73
CA PRO A 145 -7.23 9.73 6.80
C PRO A 145 -8.70 9.33 6.81
N ALA A 146 -9.11 8.40 5.94
CA ALA A 146 -10.49 7.94 5.88
C ALA A 146 -10.88 7.17 7.15
N ASN A 147 -9.94 6.38 7.67
CA ASN A 147 -10.10 5.66 8.93
C ASN A 147 -10.26 6.61 10.11
N ALA A 148 -9.39 7.62 10.22
CA ALA A 148 -9.49 8.65 11.24
C ALA A 148 -10.80 9.46 11.13
N LEU A 149 -11.25 9.77 9.92
CA LEU A 149 -12.52 10.46 9.68
C LEU A 149 -13.70 9.63 10.19
N ALA A 150 -13.72 8.32 9.98
CA ALA A 150 -14.78 7.45 10.48
C ALA A 150 -14.84 7.45 12.01
N VAL A 151 -13.69 7.36 12.70
CA VAL A 151 -13.64 7.48 14.17
C VAL A 151 -14.13 8.86 14.63
N HIS A 152 -13.68 9.93 13.97
CA HIS A 152 -14.08 11.28 14.31
C HIS A 152 -15.60 11.49 14.15
N GLN A 153 -16.19 10.98 13.06
CA GLN A 153 -17.63 11.04 12.84
C GLN A 153 -18.42 10.16 13.80
N ALA A 154 -17.92 8.97 14.14
CA ALA A 154 -18.54 8.12 15.15
C ALA A 154 -18.66 8.85 16.48
N ALA A 155 -17.57 9.51 16.92
CA ALA A 155 -17.57 10.32 18.14
C ALA A 155 -18.53 11.52 18.05
N ALA A 156 -18.50 12.27 16.94
CA ALA A 156 -19.36 13.44 16.73
C ALA A 156 -20.87 13.08 16.71
N CYS A 157 -21.20 11.89 16.21
CA CYS A 157 -22.58 11.39 16.14
C CYS A 157 -23.00 10.56 17.38
N GLY A 158 -22.11 10.37 18.37
CA GLY A 158 -22.41 9.59 19.56
C GLY A 158 -22.62 8.09 19.30
N VAL A 159 -22.01 7.53 18.25
CA VAL A 159 -22.10 6.11 17.89
C VAL A 159 -21.20 5.30 18.81
N SER A 160 -21.80 4.49 19.68
CA SER A 160 -21.09 3.75 20.74
C SER A 160 -20.78 2.29 20.40
N ASN A 161 -21.36 1.76 19.33
CA ASN A 161 -21.21 0.37 18.88
C ASN A 161 -20.28 0.23 17.66
N PHE A 162 -19.48 1.25 17.36
CA PHE A 162 -18.49 1.23 16.28
C PHE A 162 -17.07 1.13 16.85
N SER A 163 -16.30 0.13 16.41
CA SER A 163 -14.92 -0.10 16.83
C SER A 163 -14.02 -0.39 15.62
N MET A 164 -12.72 -0.16 15.76
CA MET A 164 -11.73 -0.45 14.73
C MET A 164 -10.62 -1.35 15.26
N LEU A 165 -10.35 -2.44 14.55
CA LEU A 165 -9.12 -3.22 14.73
C LEU A 165 -8.06 -2.61 13.80
N VAL A 166 -7.06 -1.93 14.35
CA VAL A 166 -6.10 -1.14 13.56
C VAL A 166 -4.85 -1.95 13.25
N SER A 167 -4.52 -2.07 11.97
CA SER A 167 -3.29 -2.66 11.44
C SER A 167 -2.70 -1.75 10.37
N HIS A 168 -2.38 -0.51 10.75
CA HIS A 168 -1.68 0.43 9.88
C HIS A 168 -0.19 0.21 9.93
N VAL A 169 0.45 0.37 8.76
CA VAL A 169 1.90 0.27 8.60
C VAL A 169 2.41 1.55 7.96
N LEU A 170 3.57 2.02 8.41
CA LEU A 170 4.23 3.19 7.85
C LEU A 170 5.30 2.76 6.84
N VAL A 171 5.33 3.40 5.68
CA VAL A 171 6.27 3.14 4.61
C VAL A 171 7.68 3.60 4.95
N PRO A 172 7.94 4.83 5.46
CA PRO A 172 9.31 5.27 5.75
C PRO A 172 10.06 4.37 6.75
N PRO A 173 9.47 3.91 7.87
CA PRO A 173 10.13 2.97 8.78
C PRO A 173 10.40 1.60 8.13
N ALA A 174 9.51 1.12 7.27
CA ALA A 174 9.73 -0.13 6.53
C ALA A 174 10.93 -0.01 5.58
N LEU A 175 11.07 1.14 4.91
CA LEU A 175 12.22 1.44 4.06
C LEU A 175 13.51 1.54 4.87
N GLU A 176 13.49 2.23 6.01
CA GLU A 176 14.65 2.32 6.88
C GLU A 176 15.10 0.92 7.35
N SER A 177 14.17 0.04 7.72
CA SER A 177 14.47 -1.34 8.10
C SER A 177 15.16 -2.13 6.98
N ILE A 178 14.68 -1.99 5.73
CA ILE A 178 15.29 -2.64 4.56
C ILE A 178 16.70 -2.08 4.32
N LEU A 179 16.86 -0.77 4.32
CA LEU A 179 18.13 -0.11 4.03
C LEU A 179 19.19 -0.33 5.12
N ALA A 180 18.76 -0.55 6.37
CA ALA A 180 19.63 -0.86 7.50
C ALA A 180 20.11 -2.32 7.50
N SER A 181 19.48 -3.21 6.71
CA SER A 181 19.87 -4.62 6.64
C SER A 181 21.29 -4.78 6.08
N PRO A 182 22.15 -5.61 6.70
CA PRO A 182 23.52 -5.83 6.20
C PRO A 182 23.55 -6.45 4.81
N ASP A 183 22.51 -7.20 4.43
CA ASP A 183 22.38 -7.85 3.12
C ASP A 183 21.59 -6.99 2.11
N ASN A 184 21.34 -5.72 2.41
CA ASN A 184 20.62 -4.82 1.52
C ASN A 184 21.37 -4.62 0.20
N ARG A 185 20.64 -4.76 -0.91
CA ARG A 185 21.14 -4.52 -2.27
C ARG A 185 20.50 -3.32 -2.95
N VAL A 186 19.50 -2.69 -2.35
CA VAL A 186 18.75 -1.59 -2.95
C VAL A 186 19.63 -0.34 -3.05
N GLN A 187 19.73 0.19 -4.27
CA GLN A 187 20.53 1.36 -4.66
C GLN A 187 19.67 2.56 -5.08
N GLY A 188 18.34 2.42 -5.12
CA GLY A 188 17.42 3.52 -5.36
C GLY A 188 15.98 3.10 -5.11
N ILE A 189 15.12 4.05 -4.73
CA ILE A 189 13.73 3.78 -4.35
C ILE A 189 12.77 4.64 -5.17
N LEU A 190 11.72 4.01 -5.71
CA LEU A 190 10.58 4.69 -6.32
C LEU A 190 9.48 4.83 -5.27
N ALA A 191 9.42 5.99 -4.62
CA ALA A 191 8.43 6.26 -3.58
C ALA A 191 7.04 6.48 -4.17
N ALA A 192 6.03 5.96 -3.47
CA ALA A 192 4.65 5.95 -3.93
C ALA A 192 4.02 7.35 -3.84
N GLY A 193 3.61 7.92 -4.98
CA GLY A 193 2.98 9.24 -5.02
C GLY A 193 1.77 9.37 -4.10
N HIS A 194 0.89 8.35 -4.03
CA HIS A 194 -0.28 8.41 -3.14
C HIS A 194 0.08 8.53 -1.66
N VAL A 195 1.12 7.82 -1.20
CA VAL A 195 1.62 7.93 0.18
C VAL A 195 2.15 9.35 0.42
N CYS A 196 2.96 9.84 -0.51
CA CYS A 196 3.54 11.18 -0.45
C CYS A 196 2.47 12.30 -0.47
N THR A 197 1.31 12.06 -1.10
CA THR A 197 0.18 13.01 -1.06
C THR A 197 -0.36 13.19 0.35
N VAL A 198 -0.28 12.17 1.21
CA VAL A 198 -0.78 12.23 2.59
C VAL A 198 0.28 12.73 3.56
N MET A 199 1.46 12.10 3.57
CA MET A 199 2.52 12.39 4.55
C MET A 199 3.53 13.45 4.07
N GLY A 200 3.44 13.90 2.82
CA GLY A 200 4.50 14.71 2.21
C GLY A 200 5.75 13.87 1.91
N CYS A 201 6.90 14.53 1.81
CA CYS A 201 8.19 13.90 1.47
C CYS A 201 9.26 14.07 2.56
N GLU A 202 8.91 14.70 3.69
CA GLU A 202 9.88 15.17 4.69
C GLU A 202 10.64 14.01 5.35
N GLU A 203 9.96 12.89 5.61
CA GLU A 203 10.57 11.70 6.22
C GLU A 203 11.56 10.97 5.29
N TYR A 204 11.49 11.16 3.97
CA TYR A 204 12.43 10.51 3.05
C TYR A 204 13.79 11.21 3.01
N ALA A 205 13.85 12.51 3.27
CA ALA A 205 15.11 13.26 3.25
C ALA A 205 16.18 12.74 4.24
N PRO A 206 15.87 12.49 5.54
CA PRO A 206 16.86 11.92 6.46
C PRO A 206 17.26 10.50 6.07
N ILE A 207 16.33 9.67 5.59
CA ILE A 207 16.61 8.30 5.14
C ILE A 207 17.59 8.32 3.96
N ALA A 208 17.30 9.12 2.93
CA ALA A 208 18.16 9.25 1.76
C ALA A 208 19.57 9.73 2.12
N ARG A 209 19.70 10.70 3.04
CA ARG A 209 21.01 11.19 3.51
C ARG A 209 21.78 10.15 4.31
N ARG A 210 21.10 9.41 5.20
CA ARG A 210 21.70 8.40 6.07
C ARG A 210 22.25 7.22 5.28
N TYR A 211 21.44 6.67 4.38
CA TYR A 211 21.79 5.46 3.62
C TYR A 211 22.44 5.77 2.26
N ARG A 212 22.48 7.05 1.86
CA ARG A 212 23.00 7.51 0.55
C ARG A 212 22.31 6.81 -0.63
N VAL A 213 21.02 6.54 -0.48
CA VAL A 213 20.16 5.92 -1.50
C VAL A 213 19.16 6.98 -2.00
N PRO A 214 19.10 7.27 -3.32
CA PRO A 214 18.12 8.19 -3.87
C PRO A 214 16.70 7.63 -3.69
N ILE A 215 15.79 8.50 -3.24
CA ILE A 215 14.37 8.21 -3.12
C ILE A 215 13.63 9.19 -4.02
N VAL A 216 13.00 8.68 -5.08
CA VAL A 216 12.33 9.48 -6.10
C VAL A 216 10.83 9.20 -6.03
N VAL A 217 10.05 10.24 -5.76
CA VAL A 217 8.59 10.15 -5.77
C VAL A 217 8.09 10.04 -7.21
N THR A 218 7.26 9.04 -7.49
CA THR A 218 6.67 8.85 -8.81
C THR A 218 5.15 8.75 -8.76
N GLY A 219 4.53 9.01 -9.91
CA GLY A 219 3.17 8.55 -10.19
C GLY A 219 3.14 7.05 -10.51
N PHE A 220 2.05 6.63 -11.15
CA PHE A 220 1.74 5.23 -11.46
C PHE A 220 1.74 4.94 -12.96
N GLU A 221 2.01 5.95 -13.79
CA GLU A 221 2.00 5.81 -15.24
C GLU A 221 3.42 5.51 -15.76
N PRO A 222 3.55 4.88 -16.95
CA PRO A 222 4.84 4.38 -17.42
C PRO A 222 5.89 5.48 -17.60
N VAL A 223 5.49 6.67 -18.06
CA VAL A 223 6.40 7.82 -18.17
C VAL A 223 6.88 8.29 -16.79
N ASP A 224 6.03 8.25 -15.77
CA ASP A 224 6.40 8.64 -14.40
C ASP A 224 7.43 7.69 -13.82
N LEU A 225 7.16 6.39 -13.94
CA LEU A 225 8.02 5.33 -13.43
C LEU A 225 9.39 5.35 -14.13
N LEU A 226 9.41 5.46 -15.45
CA LEU A 226 10.67 5.57 -16.22
C LEU A 226 11.45 6.84 -15.87
N ARG A 227 10.77 7.98 -15.63
CA ARG A 227 11.45 9.18 -15.12
C ARG A 227 12.03 8.97 -13.74
N GLY A 228 11.31 8.27 -12.87
CA GLY A 228 11.80 7.86 -11.55
C GLY A 228 13.09 7.04 -11.64
N VAL A 229 13.07 6.00 -12.48
CA VAL A 229 14.26 5.18 -12.76
C VAL A 229 15.42 6.03 -13.28
N LEU A 230 15.16 6.90 -14.27
CA LEU A 230 16.18 7.80 -14.82
C LEU A 230 16.83 8.69 -13.75
N LEU A 231 16.04 9.20 -12.80
CA LEU A 231 16.55 10.03 -11.71
C LEU A 231 17.31 9.22 -10.66
N CYS A 232 16.93 7.97 -10.39
CA CYS A 232 17.68 7.09 -9.49
C CYS A 232 19.06 6.68 -10.05
N VAL A 233 19.18 6.57 -11.38
CA VAL A 233 20.43 6.15 -12.05
C VAL A 233 21.41 7.31 -12.26
N ARG A 234 20.92 8.56 -12.24
CA ARG A 234 21.75 9.78 -12.36
C ARG A 234 22.50 10.11 -11.08
#